data_AF-A0AAU0PLN2-F1
#
_entry.id   AF-A0AAU0PLN2-F1
#
_cell.length_a   1.000
_cell.length_b   1.000
_cell.length_c   1.000
_cell.angle_alpha   90.00
_cell.angle_beta   90.00
_cell.angle_gamma   90.00
#
_symmetry.space_group_name_H-M   'P 1'
#
loop_
_entity.id
_entity.type
_entity.pdbx_description
1 polymer ?
#
loop_
_entity_poly.entity_id
_entity_poly.type
_entity_poly.pdbx_seq_one_letter_code
_entity_poly.pdbx_strand_id
1 'polypeptide(L)' 'MLKKCLACKSEISVNAKKCPKCGQPQTSESQKAIVILIIVAFIIYAVSKQF' A
#
# COMPACT_ATOMS: atom_id res chain seq x y z
N MET A 1 -15.26 -8.27 -11.98
CA MET A 1 -15.11 -8.31 -10.50
C MET A 1 -15.19 -6.90 -9.94
N LEU A 2 -15.92 -6.72 -8.83
CA LEU A 2 -16.08 -5.46 -8.12
C LEU A 2 -15.50 -5.61 -6.70
N LYS A 3 -14.90 -4.56 -6.15
CA LYS A 3 -14.45 -4.47 -4.76
C LYS A 3 -15.14 -3.30 -4.07
N LYS A 4 -15.16 -3.28 -2.74
CA LYS A 4 -15.60 -2.10 -1.98
C LYS A 4 -14.48 -1.07 -1.90
N CYS A 5 -14.85 0.19 -2.08
CA CYS A 5 -14.00 1.34 -1.86
C CYS A 5 -13.55 1.39 -0.39
N LEU A 6 -12.26 1.63 -0.15
CA LEU A 6 -11.69 1.72 1.20
C LEU A 6 -12.24 2.91 2.01
N ALA A 7 -12.74 3.94 1.33
CA ALA A 7 -13.19 5.18 1.94
C ALA A 7 -14.71 5.21 2.14
N CYS A 8 -15.47 5.17 1.04
CA CYS A 8 -16.92 5.33 1.05
C CYS A 8 -17.69 4.01 0.99
N LYS A 9 -16.99 2.87 1.02
CA LYS A 9 -17.56 1.50 0.97
C LYS A 9 -18.44 1.19 -0.24
N SER A 10 -18.46 2.08 -1.23
CA SER A 10 -19.18 1.88 -2.50
C SER A 10 -18.52 0.80 -3.34
N GLU A 11 -19.31 0.06 -4.10
CA GLU A 11 -18.80 -0.91 -5.06
C GLU A 11 -18.12 -0.19 -6.23
N ILE A 12 -16.88 -0.61 -6.51
CA ILE A 12 -16.00 -0.05 -7.53
C ILE A 12 -15.29 -1.20 -8.27
N SER A 13 -14.77 -0.93 -9.47
CA SER A 13 -13.98 -1.93 -10.19
C SER A 13 -12.74 -2.33 -9.38
N VAL A 14 -12.36 -3.61 -9.39
CA VAL A 14 -11.13 -4.11 -8.75
C VAL A 14 -9.87 -3.36 -9.22
N ASN A 15 -9.89 -2.94 -10.49
CA ASN A 15 -8.80 -2.20 -11.15
C ASN A 15 -8.96 -0.67 -11.05
N ALA A 16 -10.02 -0.17 -10.41
CA ALA A 16 -10.19 1.26 -10.23
C ALA A 16 -9.06 1.79 -9.34
N LYS A 17 -8.17 2.61 -9.92
CA LYS A 17 -7.11 3.34 -9.18
C LYS A 17 -7.69 4.44 -8.29
N LYS A 18 -8.83 5.00 -8.67
CA LYS A 18 -9.55 6.07 -7.96
C LYS A 18 -11.01 5.69 -7.87
N CYS A 19 -11.64 5.94 -6.73
CA CYS A 19 -13.07 5.69 -6.57
C CYS A 19 -13.86 6.70 -7.42
N PRO A 20 -14.75 6.26 -8.33
CA PRO A 20 -15.55 7.17 -9.15
C PRO A 20 -16.65 7.88 -8.36
N LYS A 21 -17.01 7.40 -7.16
CA LYS A 21 -18.06 8.01 -6.33
C LYS A 21 -17.52 9.08 -5.38
N CYS A 22 -16.41 8.82 -4.69
CA CYS A 22 -15.83 9.77 -3.72
C CYS A 22 -14.53 10.42 -4.19
N GLY A 23 -13.93 9.97 -5.29
CA GLY A 23 -12.66 10.51 -5.78
C GLY A 23 -11.44 10.04 -4.99
N GLN A 24 -11.55 9.16 -4.00
CA GLN A 24 -10.39 8.76 -3.21
C GLN A 24 -9.55 7.69 -3.93
N PRO A 25 -8.21 7.80 -3.98
CA PRO A 25 -7.34 6.78 -4.56
C PRO A 25 -7.48 5.45 -3.81
N GLN A 26 -7.49 4.36 -4.57
CA GLN A 26 -7.71 2.97 -4.11
C GLN A 26 -6.45 2.12 -4.27
N THR A 27 -5.34 2.77 -4.61
CA THR A 27 -4.04 2.17 -4.81
C THR A 27 -3.22 2.38 -3.54
N SER A 28 -2.84 1.27 -2.92
CA SER A 28 -1.88 1.19 -1.83
C SER A 28 -0.43 1.21 -2.37
N GLU A 29 -0.09 2.14 -3.26
CA GLU A 29 1.30 2.27 -3.74
C GLU A 29 2.22 2.75 -2.61
N SER A 30 1.70 3.57 -1.68
CA SER A 30 2.41 4.00 -0.47
C SER A 30 2.74 2.86 0.53
N GLN A 31 2.16 1.66 0.41
CA GLN A 31 2.48 0.55 1.31
C GLN A 31 3.80 -0.15 0.94
N LYS A 32 4.26 -0.07 -0.33
CA LYS A 32 5.51 -0.70 -0.74
C LYS A 32 6.75 0.02 -0.23
N ALA A 33 6.71 1.34 -0.14
CA ALA A 33 7.83 2.15 0.33
C ALA A 33 8.19 1.85 1.80
N ILE A 34 7.18 1.69 2.66
CA ILE A 34 7.40 1.40 4.09
C ILE A 34 8.03 0.02 4.29
N VAL A 35 7.57 -1.00 3.54
CA VAL A 35 8.13 -2.36 3.62
C VAL A 35 9.60 -2.39 3.19
N ILE A 36 9.96 -1.68 2.12
CA ILE A 36 11.36 -1.59 1.66
C ILE A 36 12.25 -0.94 2.72
N LEU A 37 11.79 0.15 3.36
CA LEU A 37 12.55 0.81 4.42
C LEU A 37 12.78 -0.11 5.63
N ILE A 38 11.77 -0.87 6.04
CA ILE A 38 11.90 -1.83 7.15
C ILE A 38 12.92 -2.93 6.80
N ILE A 39 12.88 -3.46 5.58
CA ILE A 39 13.83 -4.49 5.12
C ILE A 39 15.26 -3.92 5.13
N VAL A 40 15.47 -2.73 4.58
CA VAL A 40 16.80 -2.09 4.56
C VAL A 40 17.33 -1.85 5.97
N ALA A 41 16.50 -1.33 6.89
CA ALA A 41 16.90 -1.13 8.27
C ALA A 41 17.29 -2.45 8.97
N PHE A 42 16.56 -3.53 8.69
CA PHE A 42 16.84 -4.85 9.26
C PHE A 42 18.17 -5.42 8.76
N ILE A 43 18.47 -5.27 7.46
CA ILE A 43 19.75 -5.68 6.87
C ILE A 43 20.91 -4.89 7.48
N ILE A 44 20.77 -3.56 7.61
CA ILE A 44 21.79 -2.71 8.24
C ILE A 44 22.04 -3.17 9.68
N TYR A 45 20.98 -3.36 10.48
CA TYR A 45 21.11 -3.84 11.86
C TYR A 45 21.82 -5.20 11.94
N ALA A 46 21.46 -6.14 11.06
CA ALA A 46 22.08 -7.46 11.02
C ALA A 46 23.57 -7.39 10.67
N VAL A 47 23.96 -6.55 9.70
CA VAL A 47 25.38 -6.33 9.35
C VAL A 47 26.14 -5.68 10.50
N SER A 48 25.58 -4.65 11.14
CA SER A 48 26.19 -3.98 12.29
C SER A 48 26.35 -4.88 13.51
N LYS A 49 25.56 -5.94 13.61
CA LYS A 49 25.66 -6.94 14.69
C LYS A 49 26.61 -8.10 14.36
N GLN A 50 26.90 -8.30 13.07
CA GLN A 50 27.81 -9.34 12.58
C GLN A 50 29.29 -8.91 12.67
N PHE A 51 29.55 -7.60 12.67
CA PHE A 51 30.86 -6.99 12.91
C PHE A 51 31.04 -6.62 14.38
#